data_AF-A0A1I8NZU7-F1
#
_entry.id   AF-A0A1I8NZU7-F1
#
_cell.length_a   1.000
_cell.length_b   1.000
_cell.length_c   1.000
_cell.angle_alpha   90.00
_cell.angle_beta   90.00
_cell.angle_gamma   90.00
#
_symmetry.space_group_name_H-M   'P 1'
#
loop_
_entity.id
_entity.type
_entity.pdbx_description
1 polymer ?
#
loop_
_entity_poly.entity_id
_entity_poly.type
_entity_poly.pdbx_seq_one_letter_code
_entity_poly.pdbx_strand_id
1 'polypeptide(L)'
;MWKLLILIIFVVFFHKGIATGSTSLARQNDMSGPVSHIMENLVIHTKQVADELGSQLSTKIDGTTQTILGDIEVILASALEQLTEPIIEAQSILSHPECQQLLTMEELRERIDSQLMICTKDLNDLLFAFQNDSDQYTKSLQSGAQQIVDLPSQCEENDYSFGSITACFIEKISELNHDLALLLNRASMSIIQTHHLTKQSTEAALTCADHVVAQTVEYMDKIMTQCQNNVK
;
A
#
# COMPACT_ATOMS: atom_id res chain seq x y z
N MET A 1 -22.54 -9.25 21.44
CA MET A 1 -21.18 -9.28 22.05
C MET A 1 -20.19 -9.72 20.99
N TRP A 2 -19.63 -8.76 20.24
CA TRP A 2 -18.58 -8.99 19.25
C TRP A 2 -17.28 -8.40 19.80
N LYS A 3 -16.30 -9.25 20.03
CA LYS A 3 -14.91 -8.88 20.35
C LYS A 3 -14.03 -9.56 19.29
N LEU A 4 -13.43 -8.76 18.41
CA LEU A 4 -12.19 -9.07 17.70
C LEU A 4 -11.26 -7.89 18.02
N LEU A 5 -10.25 -8.03 18.89
CA LEU A 5 -8.94 -8.63 18.60
C LEU A 5 -8.35 -8.08 17.28
N ILE A 6 -8.09 -6.77 17.27
CA ILE A 6 -7.12 -6.17 16.35
C ILE A 6 -5.78 -6.12 17.08
N LEU A 7 -4.84 -6.84 16.49
CA LEU A 7 -3.49 -7.02 16.96
C LEU A 7 -2.69 -5.71 16.89
N ILE A 8 -1.81 -5.58 17.87
CA ILE A 8 -0.88 -4.51 18.13
C ILE A 8 0.18 -4.43 17.03
N ILE A 9 0.38 -3.24 16.45
CA ILE A 9 1.67 -2.86 15.85
C ILE A 9 2.16 -1.60 16.58
N PHE A 10 3.20 -1.81 17.38
CA PHE A 10 4.04 -0.78 17.96
C PHE A 10 4.77 -0.03 16.85
N VAL A 11 4.64 1.29 16.80
CA VAL A 11 5.69 2.15 16.24
C VAL A 11 6.15 3.10 17.34
N VAL A 12 7.34 2.80 17.86
CA VAL A 12 8.10 3.64 18.77
C VAL A 12 8.70 4.78 17.95
N PHE A 13 8.19 6.00 18.11
CA PHE A 13 8.91 7.21 17.70
C PHE A 13 9.63 7.79 18.92
N PHE A 14 10.93 7.50 19.02
CA PHE A 14 11.89 8.32 19.77
C PHE A 14 12.78 9.02 18.75
N HIS A 15 12.77 10.35 18.70
CA HIS A 15 13.99 11.13 18.81
C HIS A 15 13.71 12.60 19.16
N LYS A 16 14.34 13.04 20.25
CA LYS A 16 14.39 14.41 20.74
C LYS A 16 15.24 15.27 19.81
N GLY A 17 14.71 16.39 19.34
CA GLY A 17 15.52 17.50 18.83
C GLY A 17 15.96 18.38 20.00
N ILE A 18 17.22 18.26 20.42
CA ILE A 18 17.89 19.28 21.23
C ILE A 18 18.66 20.18 20.27
N ALA A 19 18.27 21.45 20.21
CA ALA A 19 19.07 22.49 19.60
C ALA A 19 20.16 22.93 20.58
N THR A 20 21.43 22.93 20.15
CA THR A 20 22.48 23.79 20.70
C THR A 20 23.70 23.79 19.79
N GLY A 21 24.15 25.00 19.42
CA GLY A 21 25.57 25.35 19.52
C GLY A 21 26.40 25.30 18.23
N SER A 22 26.46 26.43 17.53
CA SER A 22 27.57 26.80 16.65
C SER A 22 28.88 26.95 17.44
N THR A 23 29.96 26.30 17.02
CA THR A 23 31.33 26.79 17.24
C THR A 23 32.21 26.42 16.04
N SER A 24 32.67 27.45 15.34
CA SER A 24 33.78 27.39 14.41
C SER A 24 35.09 27.31 15.19
N LEU A 25 35.95 26.37 14.84
CA LEU A 25 37.36 26.36 15.26
C LEU A 25 38.17 25.64 14.17
N ALA A 26 38.81 26.45 13.33
CA ALA A 26 39.65 26.03 12.24
C ALA A 26 40.97 25.42 12.75
N ARG A 27 41.44 24.34 12.10
CA ARG A 27 42.89 24.08 11.92
C ARG A 27 43.20 23.10 10.77
N GLN A 28 43.66 23.69 9.67
CA GLN A 28 44.85 23.29 8.88
C GLN A 28 45.00 21.82 8.45
N ASN A 29 44.33 21.47 7.35
CA ASN A 29 44.90 20.86 6.12
C ASN A 29 43.81 20.69 5.05
N ASP A 30 43.00 21.74 4.88
CA ASP A 30 41.80 21.65 4.06
C ASP A 30 42.11 21.88 2.58
N MET A 31 41.97 20.84 1.76
CA MET A 31 41.64 20.99 0.34
C MET A 31 40.21 21.57 0.13
N SER A 32 39.57 22.05 1.19
CA SER A 32 38.25 22.67 1.23
C SER A 32 38.28 24.09 0.67
N GLY A 33 38.29 24.19 -0.65
CA GLY A 33 38.03 25.42 -1.39
C GLY A 33 36.52 25.67 -1.58
N PRO A 34 36.13 26.80 -2.20
CA PRO A 34 34.73 27.13 -2.50
C PRO A 34 33.96 26.03 -3.23
N VAL A 35 34.64 25.18 -3.98
CA VAL A 35 34.03 24.08 -4.74
C VAL A 35 33.67 22.87 -3.88
N SER A 36 34.46 22.55 -2.85
CA SER A 36 34.08 21.52 -1.87
C SER A 36 32.80 21.93 -1.15
N HIS A 37 32.67 23.21 -0.78
CA HIS A 37 31.42 23.74 -0.21
C HIS A 37 30.25 23.71 -1.20
N ILE A 38 30.48 23.90 -2.50
CA ILE A 38 29.42 23.76 -3.52
C ILE A 38 28.99 22.29 -3.63
N MET A 39 29.92 21.34 -3.60
CA MET A 39 29.62 19.90 -3.62
C MET A 39 28.81 19.48 -2.40
N GLU A 40 29.24 19.89 -1.20
CA GLU A 40 28.51 19.64 0.05
C GLU A 40 27.10 20.23 0.02
N ASN A 41 26.96 21.49 -0.40
CA ASN A 41 25.64 22.13 -0.53
C ASN A 41 24.77 21.43 -1.57
N LEU A 42 25.34 21.01 -2.70
CA LEU A 42 24.62 20.28 -3.74
C LEU A 42 24.17 18.92 -3.24
N VAL A 43 25.01 18.18 -2.50
CA VAL A 43 24.61 16.92 -1.83
C VAL A 43 23.45 17.17 -0.89
N ILE A 44 23.54 18.19 -0.02
CA ILE A 44 22.47 18.52 0.95
C ILE A 44 21.17 18.84 0.22
N HIS A 45 21.22 19.70 -0.80
CA HIS A 45 20.03 20.10 -1.57
C HIS A 45 19.43 18.93 -2.36
N THR A 46 20.26 18.16 -3.07
CA THR A 46 19.80 17.00 -3.85
C THR A 46 19.20 15.94 -2.94
N LYS A 47 19.82 15.67 -1.78
CA LYS A 47 19.26 14.78 -0.76
C LYS A 47 17.91 15.29 -0.27
N GLN A 48 17.80 16.57 0.09
CA GLN A 48 16.54 17.14 0.58
C GLN A 48 15.42 17.01 -0.46
N VAL A 49 15.72 17.24 -1.75
CA VAL A 49 14.77 17.03 -2.84
C VAL A 49 14.40 15.55 -2.97
N ALA A 50 15.35 14.64 -2.89
CA ALA A 50 15.09 13.20 -2.92
C ALA A 50 14.22 12.74 -1.74
N ASP A 51 14.48 13.24 -0.53
CA ASP A 51 13.70 12.94 0.68
C ASP A 51 12.25 13.46 0.54
N GLU A 52 12.07 14.68 0.03
CA GLU A 52 10.75 15.26 -0.22
C GLU A 52 9.97 14.46 -1.27
N LEU A 53 10.62 14.09 -2.38
CA LEU A 53 10.01 13.25 -3.41
C LEU A 53 9.65 11.85 -2.87
N GLY A 54 10.47 11.32 -1.97
CA GLY A 54 10.17 10.07 -1.27
C GLY A 54 8.96 10.15 -0.36
N SER A 55 8.84 11.24 0.41
CA SER A 55 7.66 11.52 1.23
C SER A 55 6.38 11.63 0.38
N GLN A 56 6.45 12.37 -0.73
CA GLN A 56 5.32 12.51 -1.64
C GLN A 56 4.93 11.18 -2.31
N LEU A 57 5.92 10.39 -2.71
CA LEU A 57 5.69 9.07 -3.29
C LEU A 57 5.03 8.13 -2.26
N SER A 58 5.56 8.08 -1.04
CA SER A 58 5.01 7.27 0.05
C SER A 58 3.55 7.65 0.32
N THR A 59 3.25 8.95 0.41
CA THR A 59 1.88 9.43 0.64
C THR A 59 0.93 8.98 -0.48
N LYS A 60 1.39 9.00 -1.73
CA LYS A 60 0.58 8.54 -2.88
C LYS A 60 0.37 7.03 -2.85
N ILE A 61 1.41 6.25 -2.57
CA ILE A 61 1.34 4.80 -2.40
C ILE A 61 0.33 4.43 -1.30
N ASP A 62 0.42 5.08 -0.14
CA ASP A 62 -0.49 4.86 0.98
C ASP A 62 -1.92 5.22 0.59
N GLY A 63 -2.11 6.37 -0.07
CA GLY A 63 -3.42 6.80 -0.56
C GLY A 63 -4.06 5.81 -1.54
N THR A 64 -3.29 5.30 -2.50
CA THR A 64 -3.77 4.27 -3.45
C THR A 64 -4.10 2.96 -2.74
N THR A 65 -3.26 2.53 -1.81
CA THR A 65 -3.49 1.33 -0.97
C THR A 65 -4.79 1.44 -0.18
N GLN A 66 -5.01 2.57 0.50
CA GLN A 66 -6.23 2.82 1.27
C GLN A 66 -7.47 2.90 0.39
N THR A 67 -7.34 3.40 -0.84
CA THR A 67 -8.44 3.43 -1.80
C THR A 67 -8.90 2.02 -2.16
N ILE A 68 -7.96 1.11 -2.49
CA ILE A 68 -8.30 -0.27 -2.85
C ILE A 68 -8.92 -1.01 -1.66
N LEU A 69 -8.35 -0.85 -0.46
CA LEU A 69 -8.90 -1.44 0.75
C LEU A 69 -10.32 -0.92 1.03
N GLY A 70 -10.53 0.39 0.93
CA GLY A 70 -11.84 1.01 1.10
C GLY A 70 -12.87 0.50 0.08
N ASP A 71 -12.49 0.34 -1.19
CA ASP A 71 -13.37 -0.24 -2.21
C ASP A 71 -13.79 -1.68 -1.86
N ILE A 72 -12.84 -2.52 -1.43
CA ILE A 72 -13.12 -3.89 -0.98
C ILE A 72 -14.11 -3.87 0.21
N GLU A 73 -13.84 -3.04 1.21
CA GLU A 73 -14.70 -2.92 2.40
C GLU A 73 -16.13 -2.49 2.04
N VAL A 74 -16.27 -1.50 1.15
CA VAL A 74 -17.59 -1.00 0.71
C VAL A 74 -18.35 -2.08 -0.05
N ILE A 75 -17.69 -2.83 -0.95
CA ILE A 75 -18.32 -3.92 -1.70
C ILE A 75 -18.86 -4.99 -0.74
N LEU A 76 -18.02 -5.45 0.20
CA LEU A 76 -18.39 -6.48 1.16
C LEU A 76 -19.49 -6.00 2.10
N ALA A 77 -19.36 -4.78 2.64
CA ALA A 77 -20.35 -4.20 3.54
C ALA A 77 -21.71 -4.03 2.87
N SER A 78 -21.73 -3.53 1.63
CA SER A 78 -22.99 -3.35 0.88
C SER A 78 -23.68 -4.67 0.59
N ALA A 79 -22.94 -5.70 0.18
CA ALA A 79 -23.51 -7.02 -0.07
C ALA A 79 -24.07 -7.66 1.21
N LEU A 80 -23.35 -7.57 2.33
CA LEU A 80 -23.79 -8.09 3.62
C LEU A 80 -24.98 -7.32 4.19
N GLU A 81 -25.04 -6.00 3.97
CA GLU A 81 -26.19 -5.17 4.34
C GLU A 81 -27.45 -5.65 3.60
N GLN A 82 -27.35 -5.87 2.28
CA GLN A 82 -28.46 -6.39 1.48
C GLN A 82 -28.91 -7.80 1.92
N LEU A 83 -27.99 -8.63 2.39
CA LEU A 83 -28.29 -9.98 2.87
C LEU A 83 -28.81 -10.03 4.32
N THR A 84 -28.76 -8.92 5.07
CA THR A 84 -29.09 -8.93 6.51
C THR A 84 -30.52 -9.36 6.78
N GLU A 85 -31.51 -8.76 6.10
CA GLU A 85 -32.92 -9.11 6.30
C GLU A 85 -33.24 -10.55 5.85
N PRO A 86 -32.85 -10.99 4.64
CA PRO A 86 -33.01 -12.39 4.23
C PRO A 86 -32.40 -13.40 5.22
N ILE A 87 -31.21 -13.10 5.77
CA ILE A 87 -30.54 -13.98 6.75
C ILE A 87 -31.33 -14.08 8.05
N ILE A 88 -31.87 -12.96 8.54
CA ILE A 88 -32.71 -12.95 9.75
C ILE A 88 -33.97 -13.78 9.53
N GLU A 89 -34.61 -13.64 8.36
CA GLU A 89 -35.79 -14.43 8.01
C GLU A 89 -35.46 -15.93 7.96
N ALA A 90 -34.39 -16.31 7.24
CA ALA A 90 -33.96 -17.70 7.16
C ALA A 90 -33.59 -18.29 8.52
N GLN A 91 -32.94 -17.51 9.40
CA GLN A 91 -32.59 -17.97 10.75
C GLN A 91 -33.83 -18.39 11.55
N SER A 92 -34.95 -17.66 11.41
CA SER A 92 -36.19 -18.00 12.10
C SER A 92 -36.74 -19.36 11.65
N ILE A 93 -36.67 -19.66 10.35
CA ILE A 93 -37.18 -20.91 9.77
C ILE A 93 -36.21 -22.06 10.05
N LEU A 94 -34.91 -21.86 9.81
CA LEU A 94 -33.83 -22.84 10.03
C LEU A 94 -33.60 -23.17 11.52
N SER A 95 -34.28 -22.49 12.45
CA SER A 95 -34.30 -22.89 13.86
C SER A 95 -35.01 -24.22 14.12
N HIS A 96 -35.85 -24.69 13.18
CA HIS A 96 -36.51 -25.99 13.28
C HIS A 96 -35.55 -27.12 12.89
N PRO A 97 -35.44 -28.20 13.70
CA PRO A 97 -34.51 -29.31 13.44
C PRO A 97 -34.70 -29.97 12.07
N GLU A 98 -35.93 -30.01 11.57
CA GLU A 98 -36.26 -30.58 10.24
C GLU A 98 -35.69 -29.74 9.09
N CYS A 99 -35.56 -28.43 9.28
CA CYS A 99 -34.94 -27.53 8.30
C CYS A 99 -33.41 -27.56 8.35
N GLN A 100 -32.82 -27.82 9.52
CA GLN A 100 -31.35 -27.85 9.68
C GLN A 100 -30.67 -28.93 8.86
N GLN A 101 -31.40 -29.98 8.45
CA GLN A 101 -30.89 -31.00 7.53
C GLN A 101 -30.72 -30.51 6.09
N LEU A 102 -31.41 -29.42 5.72
CA LEU A 102 -31.36 -28.84 4.38
C LEU A 102 -30.29 -27.74 4.27
N LEU A 103 -30.15 -26.92 5.30
CA LEU A 103 -29.17 -25.85 5.37
C LEU A 103 -28.97 -25.41 6.82
N THR A 104 -27.72 -25.28 7.24
CA THR A 104 -27.37 -24.63 8.51
C THR A 104 -26.98 -23.18 8.29
N MET A 105 -27.09 -22.35 9.35
CA MET A 105 -26.63 -20.96 9.31
C MET A 105 -25.12 -20.84 9.08
N GLU A 106 -24.35 -21.84 9.53
CA GLU A 106 -22.91 -21.89 9.35
C GLU A 106 -22.56 -22.13 7.87
N GLU A 107 -23.19 -23.11 7.22
CA GLU A 107 -23.01 -23.37 5.78
C GLU A 107 -23.44 -22.16 4.92
N LEU A 108 -24.54 -21.50 5.28
CA LEU A 108 -24.99 -20.29 4.58
C LEU A 108 -23.94 -19.18 4.68
N ARG A 109 -23.40 -18.96 5.88
CA ARG A 109 -22.37 -17.94 6.11
C ARG A 109 -21.09 -18.26 5.35
N GLU A 110 -20.57 -19.47 5.45
CA GLU A 110 -19.36 -19.89 4.73
C GLU A 110 -19.51 -19.73 3.22
N ARG A 111 -20.71 -20.04 2.69
CA ARG A 111 -21.00 -19.85 1.27
C ARG A 111 -20.98 -18.36 0.88
N ILE A 112 -21.63 -17.50 1.65
CA ILE A 112 -21.63 -16.05 1.40
C ILE A 112 -20.21 -15.49 1.45
N ASP A 113 -19.48 -15.77 2.53
CA ASP A 113 -18.11 -15.29 2.73
C ASP A 113 -17.19 -15.76 1.59
N SER A 114 -17.28 -17.03 1.18
CA SER A 114 -16.50 -17.58 0.07
C SER A 114 -16.81 -16.92 -1.27
N GLN A 115 -18.09 -16.72 -1.59
CA GLN A 115 -18.50 -16.12 -2.87
C GLN A 115 -18.13 -14.63 -2.93
N LEU A 116 -18.31 -13.89 -1.84
CA LEU A 116 -17.92 -12.47 -1.77
C LEU A 116 -16.39 -12.28 -1.81
N MET A 117 -15.62 -13.19 -1.20
CA MET A 117 -14.15 -13.21 -1.36
C MET A 117 -13.74 -13.43 -2.82
N ILE A 118 -14.43 -14.30 -3.56
CA ILE A 118 -14.17 -14.50 -4.99
C ILE A 118 -14.43 -13.20 -5.77
N CYS A 119 -15.51 -12.48 -5.48
CA CYS A 119 -15.82 -11.21 -6.16
C CYS A 119 -14.76 -10.13 -5.93
N THR A 120 -14.11 -10.11 -4.77
CA THR A 120 -13.08 -9.12 -4.42
C THR A 120 -11.65 -9.60 -4.70
N LYS A 121 -11.49 -10.79 -5.30
CA LYS A 121 -10.18 -11.40 -5.54
C LYS A 121 -9.24 -10.50 -6.36
N ASP A 122 -9.72 -9.95 -7.48
CA ASP A 122 -8.88 -9.17 -8.37
C ASP A 122 -8.38 -7.87 -7.71
N LEU A 123 -9.20 -7.27 -6.84
CA LEU A 123 -8.79 -6.11 -6.03
C LEU A 123 -7.72 -6.49 -5.00
N ASN A 124 -7.87 -7.65 -4.35
CA ASN A 124 -6.87 -8.15 -3.40
C ASN A 124 -5.54 -8.50 -4.10
N ASP A 125 -5.60 -9.14 -5.26
CA ASP A 125 -4.41 -9.50 -6.05
C ASP A 125 -3.70 -8.22 -6.57
N LEU A 126 -4.46 -7.21 -7.01
CA LEU A 126 -3.93 -5.90 -7.39
C LEU A 126 -3.28 -5.17 -6.21
N LEU A 127 -3.93 -5.16 -5.05
CA LEU A 127 -3.42 -4.55 -3.83
C LEU A 127 -2.07 -5.17 -3.45
N PHE A 128 -2.00 -6.50 -3.42
CA PHE A 128 -0.78 -7.22 -3.05
C PHE A 128 0.38 -6.92 -4.02
N ALA A 129 0.11 -6.96 -5.33
CA ALA A 129 1.11 -6.64 -6.34
C ALA A 129 1.61 -5.19 -6.20
N PHE A 130 0.68 -4.25 -6.03
CA PHE A 130 1.02 -2.84 -5.88
C PHE A 130 1.85 -2.56 -4.62
N GLN A 131 1.51 -3.19 -3.48
CA GLN A 131 2.29 -3.06 -2.25
C GLN A 131 3.71 -3.60 -2.41
N ASN A 132 3.88 -4.73 -3.09
CA ASN A 132 5.19 -5.32 -3.35
C ASN A 132 6.06 -4.40 -4.23
N ASP A 133 5.50 -3.89 -5.32
CA ASP A 133 6.22 -2.95 -6.21
C ASP A 133 6.56 -1.65 -5.48
N SER A 134 5.63 -1.15 -4.66
CA SER A 134 5.77 0.07 -3.86
C SER A 134 6.89 -0.01 -2.82
N ASP A 135 7.03 -1.16 -2.16
CA ASP A 135 8.13 -1.41 -1.22
C ASP A 135 9.48 -1.36 -1.94
N GLN A 136 9.57 -1.93 -3.15
CA GLN A 136 10.77 -1.87 -3.97
C GLN A 136 11.11 -0.42 -4.39
N TYR A 137 10.12 0.37 -4.79
CA TYR A 137 10.35 1.79 -5.15
C TYR A 137 10.87 2.59 -3.97
N THR A 138 10.24 2.45 -2.80
CA THR A 138 10.64 3.16 -1.57
C THR A 138 12.06 2.81 -1.16
N LYS A 139 12.41 1.51 -1.14
CA LYS A 139 13.78 1.04 -0.83
C LYS A 139 14.82 1.57 -1.82
N SER A 140 14.49 1.56 -3.10
CA SER A 140 15.41 2.04 -4.16
C SER A 140 15.64 3.54 -4.06
N LEU A 141 14.61 4.31 -3.75
CA LEU A 141 14.70 5.76 -3.58
C LEU A 141 15.52 6.12 -2.34
N GLN A 142 15.29 5.43 -1.21
CA GLN A 142 16.09 5.60 0.00
C GLN A 142 17.56 5.24 -0.24
N SER A 143 17.83 4.17 -0.97
CA SER A 143 19.20 3.78 -1.35
C SER A 143 19.86 4.86 -2.22
N GLY A 144 19.16 5.39 -3.22
CA GLY A 144 19.69 6.46 -4.06
C GLY A 144 19.95 7.76 -3.29
N ALA A 145 19.06 8.14 -2.38
CA ALA A 145 19.26 9.27 -1.47
C ALA A 145 20.50 9.09 -0.59
N GLN A 146 20.74 7.87 -0.10
CA GLN A 146 21.95 7.56 0.67
C GLN A 146 23.22 7.61 -0.21
N GLN A 147 23.17 7.11 -1.44
CA GLN A 147 24.30 7.20 -2.38
C GLN A 147 24.69 8.64 -2.71
N ILE A 148 23.72 9.57 -2.75
CA ILE A 148 24.01 11.01 -2.89
C ILE A 148 24.81 11.53 -1.69
N VAL A 149 24.47 11.11 -0.47
CA VAL A 149 25.18 11.48 0.76
C VAL A 149 26.61 10.95 0.78
N ASP A 150 26.79 9.72 0.31
CA ASP A 150 28.09 9.04 0.30
C ASP A 150 28.96 9.45 -0.91
N LEU A 151 28.44 10.29 -1.80
CA LEU A 151 29.11 10.64 -3.05
C LEU A 151 30.45 11.38 -2.87
N PRO A 152 30.58 12.36 -1.96
CA PRO A 152 31.85 13.05 -1.74
C PRO A 152 32.96 12.09 -1.32
N SER A 153 32.71 11.22 -0.33
CA SER A 153 33.70 10.26 0.16
C SER A 153 34.09 9.25 -0.93
N GLN A 154 33.13 8.78 -1.73
CA GLN A 154 33.42 7.90 -2.87
C GLN A 154 34.33 8.52 -3.94
N CYS A 155 34.32 9.85 -4.08
CA CYS A 155 35.17 10.56 -5.05
C CYS A 155 36.51 11.02 -4.45
N GLU A 156 36.66 10.98 -3.13
CA GLU A 156 37.90 11.32 -2.40
C GLU A 156 38.82 10.10 -2.16
N GLU A 157 38.32 8.87 -2.27
CA GLU A 157 39.04 7.63 -1.92
C GLU A 157 40.29 7.29 -2.76
N ASN A 158 40.62 8.09 -3.77
CA ASN A 158 41.75 7.85 -4.65
C ASN A 158 42.49 9.18 -4.85
N ASP A 159 43.82 9.16 -4.73
CA ASP A 159 44.78 10.28 -4.69
C ASP A 159 44.73 11.16 -5.96
N TYR A 160 43.61 11.87 -6.13
CA TYR A 160 43.21 12.54 -7.36
C TYR A 160 43.46 14.04 -7.26
N SER A 161 43.83 14.66 -8.39
CA SER A 161 43.79 16.10 -8.52
C SER A 161 42.37 16.64 -8.27
N PHE A 162 42.25 17.89 -7.81
CA PHE A 162 40.96 18.56 -7.61
C PHE A 162 40.02 18.49 -8.84
N GLY A 163 40.58 18.56 -10.05
CA GLY A 163 39.83 18.41 -11.30
C GLY A 163 39.20 17.02 -11.47
N SER A 164 39.91 15.97 -11.08
CA SER A 164 39.40 14.58 -11.12
C SER A 164 38.33 14.29 -10.05
N ILE A 165 38.46 14.85 -8.84
CA ILE A 165 37.41 14.75 -7.80
C ILE A 165 36.12 15.43 -8.28
N THR A 166 36.25 16.62 -8.89
CA THR A 166 35.11 17.37 -9.44
C THR A 166 34.44 16.64 -10.59
N ALA A 167 35.21 16.07 -11.51
CA ALA A 167 34.68 15.28 -12.61
C ALA A 167 33.93 14.03 -12.10
N CYS A 168 34.52 13.28 -11.15
CA CYS A 168 33.88 12.13 -10.51
C CYS A 168 32.53 12.51 -9.89
N PHE A 169 32.51 13.59 -9.10
CA PHE A 169 31.30 14.03 -8.42
C PHE A 169 30.18 14.41 -9.41
N ILE A 170 30.50 15.23 -10.41
CA ILE A 170 29.53 15.69 -11.43
C ILE A 170 28.97 14.51 -12.23
N GLU A 171 29.82 13.56 -12.62
CA GLU A 171 29.42 12.37 -13.37
C GLU A 171 28.47 11.49 -12.54
N LYS A 172 28.90 11.11 -11.33
CA LYS A 172 28.09 10.22 -10.47
C LYS A 172 26.79 10.87 -9.98
N ILE A 173 26.79 12.17 -9.66
CA ILE A 173 25.54 12.83 -9.25
C ILE A 173 24.56 12.94 -10.42
N SER A 174 25.07 13.11 -11.65
CA SER A 174 24.24 13.11 -12.86
C SER A 174 23.62 11.73 -13.11
N GLU A 175 24.38 10.66 -12.93
CA GLU A 175 23.90 9.28 -13.03
C GLU A 175 22.82 8.99 -11.98
N LEU A 176 23.09 9.30 -10.71
CA LEU A 176 22.13 9.14 -9.62
C LEU A 176 20.83 9.93 -9.88
N ASN A 177 20.93 11.17 -10.35
CA ASN A 177 19.75 11.96 -10.70
C ASN A 177 18.94 11.32 -11.83
N HIS A 178 19.60 10.76 -12.85
CA HIS A 178 18.94 10.06 -13.95
C HIS A 178 18.19 8.83 -13.45
N ASP A 179 18.84 8.00 -12.64
CA ASP A 179 18.27 6.77 -12.10
C ASP A 179 17.09 7.05 -11.16
N LEU A 180 17.22 8.06 -10.29
CA LEU A 180 16.13 8.50 -9.43
C LEU A 180 14.94 9.03 -10.24
N ALA A 181 15.18 9.77 -11.31
CA ALA A 181 14.11 10.25 -12.19
C ALA A 181 13.40 9.08 -12.89
N LEU A 182 14.14 8.08 -13.38
CA LEU A 182 13.55 6.88 -13.98
C LEU A 182 12.73 6.08 -12.96
N LEU A 183 13.23 5.94 -11.74
CA LEU A 183 12.55 5.26 -10.65
C LEU A 183 11.21 5.95 -10.32
N LEU A 184 11.23 7.26 -10.12
CA LEU A 184 10.04 8.06 -9.83
C LEU A 184 9.01 8.01 -10.96
N ASN A 185 9.47 8.00 -12.22
CA ASN A 185 8.59 7.83 -13.37
C ASN A 185 7.92 6.46 -13.38
N ARG A 186 8.67 5.37 -13.11
CA ARG A 186 8.10 4.02 -13.01
C ARG A 186 7.09 3.91 -11.88
N ALA A 187 7.41 4.45 -10.70
CA ALA A 187 6.51 4.48 -9.56
C ALA A 187 5.23 5.27 -9.87
N SER A 188 5.35 6.42 -10.52
CA SER A 188 4.21 7.23 -10.94
C SER A 188 3.31 6.50 -11.94
N MET A 189 3.91 5.81 -12.92
CA MET A 189 3.15 4.98 -13.88
C MET A 189 2.45 3.81 -13.20
N SER A 190 3.11 3.14 -12.25
CA SER A 190 2.51 2.06 -11.45
C SER A 190 1.31 2.55 -10.65
N ILE A 191 1.39 3.73 -10.01
CA ILE A 191 0.27 4.36 -9.30
C ILE A 191 -0.91 4.64 -10.25
N ILE A 192 -0.64 5.26 -11.41
CA ILE A 192 -1.70 5.60 -12.39
C ILE A 192 -2.36 4.33 -12.93
N GLN A 193 -1.56 3.33 -13.30
CA GLN A 193 -2.06 2.05 -13.81
C GLN A 193 -2.90 1.34 -12.75
N THR A 194 -2.41 1.30 -11.50
CA THR A 194 -3.13 0.70 -10.38
C THR A 194 -4.48 1.38 -10.18
N HIS A 195 -4.53 2.72 -10.14
CA HIS A 195 -5.80 3.44 -10.04
C HIS A 195 -6.80 3.08 -11.16
N HIS A 196 -6.32 2.95 -12.40
CA HIS A 196 -7.17 2.57 -13.52
C HIS A 196 -7.74 1.16 -13.35
N LEU A 197 -6.87 0.20 -13.01
CA LEU A 197 -7.25 -1.19 -12.78
C LEU A 197 -8.19 -1.33 -11.57
N THR A 198 -7.93 -0.61 -10.47
CA THR A 198 -8.83 -0.57 -9.30
C THR A 198 -10.22 -0.19 -9.74
N LYS A 199 -10.38 0.89 -10.51
CA LYS A 199 -11.70 1.38 -10.93
C LYS A 199 -12.48 0.34 -11.74
N GLN A 200 -11.79 -0.36 -12.65
CA GLN A 200 -12.37 -1.42 -13.46
C GLN A 200 -12.74 -2.65 -12.60
N SER A 201 -11.82 -3.08 -11.73
CA SER A 201 -12.04 -4.23 -10.84
C SER A 201 -13.12 -3.96 -9.80
N THR A 202 -13.27 -2.73 -9.32
CA THR A 202 -14.34 -2.31 -8.40
C THR A 202 -15.71 -2.45 -9.06
N GLU A 203 -15.88 -2.02 -10.31
CA GLU A 203 -17.16 -2.17 -11.03
C GLU A 203 -17.51 -3.65 -11.30
N ALA A 204 -16.52 -4.45 -11.67
CA ALA A 204 -16.68 -5.90 -11.85
C ALA A 204 -17.02 -6.61 -10.53
N ALA A 205 -16.34 -6.25 -9.44
CA ALA A 205 -16.55 -6.81 -8.12
C ALA A 205 -17.94 -6.45 -7.56
N LEU A 206 -18.41 -5.21 -7.75
CA LEU A 206 -19.77 -4.80 -7.41
C LEU A 206 -20.81 -5.64 -8.15
N THR A 207 -20.66 -5.77 -9.47
CA THR A 207 -21.58 -6.58 -10.29
C THR A 207 -21.59 -8.05 -9.84
N CYS A 208 -20.42 -8.59 -9.51
CA CYS A 208 -20.29 -9.94 -8.95
C CYS A 208 -21.01 -10.05 -7.60
N ALA A 209 -20.78 -9.09 -6.69
CA ALA A 209 -21.38 -9.09 -5.36
C ALA A 209 -22.91 -9.01 -5.43
N ASP A 210 -23.47 -8.14 -6.29
CA ASP A 210 -24.91 -8.05 -6.52
C ASP A 210 -25.49 -9.38 -7.03
N HIS A 211 -24.75 -10.07 -7.90
CA HIS A 211 -25.14 -11.40 -8.37
C HIS A 211 -25.12 -12.44 -7.26
N VAL A 212 -24.10 -12.43 -6.40
CA VAL A 212 -24.00 -13.31 -5.22
C VAL A 212 -25.15 -13.06 -4.25
N VAL A 213 -25.50 -11.79 -4.00
CA VAL A 213 -26.66 -11.43 -3.17
C VAL A 213 -27.93 -12.04 -3.76
N ALA A 214 -28.21 -11.79 -5.04
CA ALA A 214 -29.41 -12.31 -5.71
C ALA A 214 -29.48 -13.84 -5.69
N GLN A 215 -28.38 -14.53 -6.01
CA GLN A 215 -28.32 -15.99 -5.98
C GLN A 215 -28.51 -16.56 -4.57
N THR A 216 -27.97 -15.87 -3.56
CA THR A 216 -28.09 -16.29 -2.15
C THR A 216 -29.54 -16.17 -1.69
N VAL A 217 -30.21 -15.06 -1.99
CA VAL A 217 -31.64 -14.88 -1.69
C VAL A 217 -32.48 -15.94 -2.39
N GLU A 218 -32.29 -16.17 -3.70
CA GLU A 218 -33.01 -17.20 -4.44
C GLU A 218 -32.77 -18.61 -3.86
N TYR A 219 -31.54 -18.91 -3.44
CA TYR A 219 -31.21 -20.17 -2.79
C TYR A 219 -31.93 -20.33 -1.45
N MET A 220 -31.94 -19.28 -0.63
CA MET A 220 -32.61 -19.28 0.67
C MET A 220 -34.12 -19.47 0.49
N ASP A 221 -34.76 -18.76 -0.44
CA ASP A 221 -36.19 -18.87 -0.72
C ASP A 221 -36.60 -20.30 -1.09
N LYS A 222 -35.78 -20.99 -1.90
CA LYS A 222 -35.99 -22.40 -2.26
C LYS A 222 -35.91 -23.31 -1.03
N ILE A 223 -34.89 -23.14 -0.19
CA ILE A 223 -34.71 -23.93 1.03
C ILE A 223 -35.85 -23.69 2.02
N MET A 224 -36.25 -22.42 2.22
CA MET A 224 -37.34 -22.05 3.11
C MET A 224 -38.67 -22.66 2.64
N THR A 225 -38.97 -22.57 1.34
CA THR A 225 -40.16 -23.19 0.74
C THR A 225 -40.15 -24.71 0.90
N GLN A 226 -39.00 -25.35 0.66
CA GLN A 226 -38.84 -26.80 0.81
C GLN A 226 -39.04 -27.22 2.26
N CYS A 227 -38.49 -26.49 3.23
CA CYS A 227 -38.70 -26.83 4.62
C CYS A 227 -40.17 -26.66 5.03
N GLN A 228 -40.82 -25.56 4.67
CA GLN A 228 -42.23 -25.32 4.98
C GLN A 228 -43.17 -26.41 4.40
N ASN A 229 -42.79 -27.02 3.28
CA ASN A 229 -43.54 -28.12 2.69
C ASN A 229 -43.29 -29.48 3.37
N ASN A 230 -42.14 -29.66 4.04
CA ASN A 230 -41.77 -30.88 4.74
C ASN A 230 -42.19 -30.88 6.23
N VAL A 231 -42.42 -29.70 6.82
CA VAL A 231 -42.89 -29.51 8.20
C VAL A 231 -44.44 -29.62 8.31
N LYS A 232 -45.15 -29.77 7.18
CA LYS A 232 -46.60 -30.04 7.13
C LYS A 232 -46.91 -31.52 7.30
#